data_AF-A0A2V5QMJ9-F1
#
_entry.id   AF-A0A2V5QMJ9-F1
#
_cell.length_a   1.000
_cell.length_b   1.000
_cell.length_c   1.000
_cell.angle_alpha   90.00
_cell.angle_beta   90.00
_cell.angle_gamma   90.00
#
_symmetry.space_group_name_H-M   'P 1'
#
loop_
_entity.id
_entity.type
_entity.pdbx_description
1 polymer ?
#
loop_
_entity_poly.entity_id
_entity_poly.type
_entity_poly.pdbx_seq_one_letter_code
_entity_poly.pdbx_strand_id
1 'polypeptide(L)'
;MKGLAPLFLGIFGTFAFSWVGLTVIPNWQIGHLNPQSDEEGTDIYPQPQSGMFQRGGQVYAANGCIYCHSQQVRADYAGADIERGWGNRRSAPR
;
A
#
# COMPACT_ATOMS: atom_id res chain seq x y z
N MET A 1 -34.80 -2.52 -25.41
CA MET A 1 -33.70 -2.75 -24.43
C MET A 1 -33.97 -4.01 -23.60
N LYS A 2 -33.93 -5.20 -24.21
CA LYS A 2 -33.99 -6.46 -23.45
C LYS A 2 -32.56 -6.80 -23.03
N GLY A 3 -32.32 -7.15 -21.77
CA GLY A 3 -31.00 -7.55 -21.29
C GLY A 3 -30.13 -6.46 -20.64
N LEU A 4 -30.55 -5.19 -20.67
CA LEU A 4 -29.80 -4.11 -19.99
C LEU A 4 -29.78 -4.30 -18.47
N ALA A 5 -30.92 -4.66 -17.87
CA ALA A 5 -31.03 -4.90 -16.44
C ALA A 5 -30.12 -6.04 -15.93
N PRO A 6 -30.14 -7.26 -16.52
CA PRO A 6 -29.22 -8.32 -16.08
C PRO A 6 -27.75 -7.99 -16.36
N LEU A 7 -27.43 -7.29 -17.45
CA LEU A 7 -26.05 -6.83 -17.71
C LEU A 7 -25.58 -5.86 -16.63
N PHE A 8 -26.39 -4.86 -16.30
CA PHE A 8 -26.09 -3.89 -15.25
C PHE A 8 -25.91 -4.58 -13.89
N LEU A 9 -26.84 -5.45 -13.51
CA LEU A 9 -26.77 -6.19 -12.25
C LEU A 9 -25.53 -7.09 -12.17
N GLY A 10 -25.17 -7.74 -13.29
CA GLY A 10 -23.94 -8.55 -13.36
C GLY A 10 -22.69 -7.71 -13.13
N ILE A 11 -22.54 -6.61 -13.87
CA ILE A 11 -21.38 -5.70 -13.74
C ILE A 11 -21.33 -5.11 -12.33
N PHE A 12 -22.44 -4.53 -11.87
CA PHE A 12 -22.53 -3.95 -10.53
C PHE A 12 -22.20 -4.99 -9.46
N GLY A 13 -22.75 -6.20 -9.57
CA GLY A 13 -22.48 -7.31 -8.67
C GLY A 13 -20.99 -7.63 -8.60
N THR A 14 -20.32 -7.79 -9.74
CA THR A 14 -18.86 -8.04 -9.77
C THR A 14 -18.08 -6.97 -9.03
N PHE A 15 -18.32 -5.68 -9.32
CA PHE A 15 -17.62 -4.59 -8.64
C PHE A 15 -17.94 -4.53 -7.14
N ALA A 16 -19.21 -4.70 -6.77
CA ALA A 16 -19.64 -4.70 -5.37
C ALA A 16 -18.97 -5.84 -4.59
N PHE A 17 -18.96 -7.07 -5.12
CA PHE A 17 -18.29 -8.20 -4.48
C PHE A 17 -16.78 -8.00 -4.39
N SER A 18 -16.12 -7.50 -5.44
CA SER A 18 -14.69 -7.18 -5.39
C SER A 18 -14.38 -6.12 -4.33
N TRP A 19 -15.16 -5.04 -4.24
CA TRP A 19 -14.99 -4.00 -3.23
C TRP A 19 -15.22 -4.52 -1.81
N VAL A 20 -16.24 -5.35 -1.60
CA VAL A 20 -16.47 -5.99 -0.29
C VAL A 20 -15.29 -6.87 0.11
N GLY A 21 -14.85 -7.76 -0.80
CA GLY A 21 -13.79 -8.72 -0.52
C GLY A 21 -12.40 -8.09 -0.33
N LEU A 22 -12.08 -7.05 -1.10
CA LEU A 22 -10.74 -6.46 -1.13
C LEU A 22 -10.62 -5.18 -0.29
N THR A 23 -11.73 -4.56 0.11
CA THR A 23 -11.71 -3.29 0.87
C THR A 23 -12.46 -3.40 2.19
N VAL A 24 -13.75 -3.77 2.15
CA VAL A 24 -14.58 -3.77 3.37
C VAL A 24 -14.12 -4.81 4.39
N ILE A 25 -13.95 -6.06 3.96
CA ILE A 25 -13.56 -7.16 4.85
C ILE A 25 -12.16 -6.92 5.45
N PRO A 26 -11.10 -6.62 4.66
CA PRO A 26 -9.78 -6.35 5.23
C PRO A 26 -9.80 -5.15 6.17
N ASN A 27 -10.51 -4.07 5.83
CA ASN A 27 -10.59 -2.90 6.71
C ASN A 27 -11.26 -3.24 8.05
N TRP A 28 -12.28 -4.10 8.05
CA TRP A 28 -12.89 -4.56 9.29
C TRP A 28 -11.94 -5.46 10.10
N GLN A 29 -11.18 -6.32 9.43
CA GLN A 29 -10.24 -7.24 10.09
C GLN A 29 -9.01 -6.54 10.68
N ILE A 30 -8.40 -5.62 9.91
CA ILE A 30 -7.06 -5.08 10.24
C ILE A 30 -6.98 -3.55 10.27
N GLY A 31 -8.04 -2.83 9.90
CA GLY A 31 -8.01 -1.36 9.74
C GLY A 31 -7.90 -0.57 11.05
N HIS A 32 -8.16 -1.22 12.19
CA HIS A 32 -8.13 -0.59 13.52
C HIS A 32 -7.21 -1.34 14.49
N LEU A 33 -6.22 -2.08 13.97
CA LEU A 33 -5.21 -2.71 14.83
C LEU A 33 -4.32 -1.64 15.46
N ASN A 34 -4.16 -1.74 16.78
CA ASN A 34 -3.16 -0.95 17.48
C ASN A 34 -1.76 -1.49 17.17
N PRO A 35 -0.73 -0.63 17.21
CA PRO A 35 0.64 -1.10 17.17
C PRO A 35 0.89 -2.16 18.25
N GLN A 36 1.57 -3.25 17.87
CA GLN A 36 1.96 -4.33 18.76
C GLN A 36 3.38 -4.09 19.26
N SER A 37 3.71 -4.51 20.48
CA SER A 37 5.07 -4.47 21.02
C SER A 37 5.50 -5.86 21.51
N ASP A 38 6.79 -6.03 21.74
CA ASP A 38 7.33 -7.08 22.59
C ASP A 38 6.89 -6.92 24.07
N GLU A 39 7.23 -7.89 24.91
CA GLU A 39 6.86 -7.92 26.33
C GLU A 39 7.44 -6.73 27.11
N GLU A 40 8.61 -6.25 26.69
CA GLU A 40 9.32 -5.11 27.26
C GLU A 40 8.84 -3.75 26.73
N GLY A 41 8.00 -3.71 25.69
CA GLY A 41 7.50 -2.48 25.08
C GLY A 41 8.54 -1.70 24.26
N THR A 42 9.63 -2.35 23.86
CA THR A 42 10.77 -1.76 23.15
C THR A 42 10.69 -1.83 21.63
N ASP A 43 9.91 -2.76 21.06
CA ASP A 43 9.77 -2.91 19.60
C ASP A 43 8.32 -2.75 19.11
N ILE A 44 7.86 -1.50 19.04
CA ILE A 44 6.48 -1.17 18.63
C ILE A 44 6.31 -1.21 17.10
N TYR A 45 5.34 -1.96 16.58
CA TYR A 45 5.06 -2.01 15.15
C TYR A 45 3.56 -1.94 14.80
N PRO A 46 3.16 -1.15 13.77
CA PRO A 46 4.01 -0.27 12.98
C PRO A 46 4.48 0.95 13.79
N GLN A 47 5.74 1.33 13.57
CA GLN A 47 6.29 2.54 14.16
C GLN A 47 5.51 3.76 13.64
N PRO A 48 5.11 4.69 14.52
CA PRO A 48 4.44 5.91 14.09
C PRO A 48 5.35 6.69 13.12
N GLN A 49 4.75 7.25 12.07
CA GLN A 49 5.52 8.04 11.10
C GLN A 49 6.12 9.26 11.80
N SER A 50 7.45 9.33 11.82
CA SER A 50 8.15 10.51 12.34
C SER A 50 7.84 11.73 11.48
N GLY A 51 7.98 12.95 12.02
CA GLY A 51 7.81 14.19 11.24
C GLY A 51 8.74 14.28 10.01
N MET A 52 9.81 13.49 9.98
CA MET A 52 10.70 13.36 8.82
C MET A 52 10.04 12.64 7.65
N PHE A 53 9.07 11.75 7.90
CA PHE A 53 8.34 11.04 6.85
C PHE A 53 7.57 12.03 5.96
N GLN A 54 6.77 12.91 6.56
CA GLN A 54 5.99 13.89 5.80
C GLN A 54 6.90 14.88 5.06
N ARG A 55 7.97 15.35 5.72
CA ARG A 55 8.95 16.25 5.10
C ARG A 55 9.66 15.60 3.93
N GLY A 56 10.09 14.34 4.07
CA GLY A 56 10.71 13.57 3.00
C GLY A 56 9.78 13.41 1.80
N GLY A 57 8.49 13.09 2.04
CA GLY A 57 7.48 12.99 1.00
C GLY A 57 7.27 14.29 0.22
N GLN A 58 7.28 15.45 0.91
CA GLN A 58 7.19 16.76 0.25
C GLN A 58 8.41 17.04 -0.62
N VAL A 59 9.63 16.75 -0.14
CA VAL A 59 10.87 16.92 -0.92
C VAL A 59 10.89 15.99 -2.13
N TYR A 60 10.49 14.73 -1.96
CA TYR A 60 10.41 13.74 -3.03
C TYR A 60 9.45 14.18 -4.15
N ALA A 61 8.28 14.70 -3.78
CA ALA A 61 7.31 15.25 -4.73
C ALA A 61 7.83 16.52 -5.41
N ALA A 62 8.36 17.47 -4.64
CA ALA A 62 8.85 18.76 -5.15
C ALA A 62 10.00 18.61 -6.16
N ASN A 63 10.87 17.61 -5.99
CA ASN A 63 11.99 17.34 -6.91
C ASN A 63 11.60 16.40 -8.07
N GLY A 64 10.33 15.99 -8.18
CA GLY A 64 9.88 15.11 -9.26
C GLY A 64 10.55 13.75 -9.25
N CYS A 65 11.01 13.24 -8.10
CA CYS A 65 11.76 11.99 -8.01
C CYS A 65 10.96 10.80 -8.60
N ILE A 66 9.62 10.85 -8.49
CA ILE A 66 8.69 9.86 -9.08
C ILE A 66 8.85 9.68 -10.59
N TYR A 67 9.34 10.69 -11.31
CA TYR A 67 9.56 10.58 -12.76
C TYR A 67 10.69 9.62 -13.11
N CYS A 68 11.66 9.44 -12.20
CA CYS A 68 12.77 8.52 -12.37
C CYS A 68 12.50 7.18 -11.67
N HIS A 69 11.97 7.22 -10.44
CA HIS A 69 11.75 6.01 -9.64
C HIS A 69 10.67 6.19 -8.57
N SER A 70 9.97 5.11 -8.21
CA SER A 70 9.01 5.12 -7.10
C SER A 70 9.70 5.04 -5.72
N GLN A 71 9.00 5.41 -4.64
CA GLN A 71 9.46 5.15 -3.27
C GLN A 71 9.34 3.67 -2.87
N GLN A 72 8.56 2.89 -3.62
CA GLN A 72 8.44 1.44 -3.45
C GLN A 72 9.53 0.76 -4.27
N VAL A 73 10.52 0.20 -3.58
CA VAL A 73 11.60 -0.56 -4.20
C VAL A 73 11.05 -1.93 -4.59
N ARG A 74 11.05 -2.25 -5.88
CA ARG A 74 10.63 -3.57 -6.37
C ARG A 74 11.64 -4.64 -5.93
N ALA A 75 11.16 -5.88 -5.88
CA ALA A 75 12.05 -7.03 -5.72
C ALA A 75 12.98 -7.15 -6.93
N ASP A 76 14.13 -7.79 -6.72
CA ASP A 76 15.14 -8.08 -7.75
C ASP A 76 14.56 -8.87 -8.94
N TYR A 77 13.64 -9.79 -8.68
CA TYR A 77 12.93 -10.53 -9.74
C TYR A 77 11.84 -9.71 -10.47
N ALA A 78 11.50 -8.52 -9.98
CA ALA A 78 10.41 -7.69 -10.48
C ALA A 78 10.88 -6.31 -11.02
N GLY A 79 12.18 -6.01 -10.96
CA GLY A 79 12.77 -4.78 -11.47
C GLY A 79 14.23 -4.58 -11.07
N ALA A 80 14.86 -3.56 -11.66
CA ALA A 80 16.26 -3.22 -11.44
C ALA A 80 16.49 -2.17 -10.34
N ASP A 81 15.50 -1.94 -9.46
CA ASP A 81 15.55 -0.85 -8.48
C ASP A 81 16.73 -1.00 -7.49
N ILE A 82 17.03 -2.24 -7.10
CA ILE A 82 18.14 -2.57 -6.20
C ILE A 82 19.49 -2.42 -6.92
N GLU A 83 19.61 -2.92 -8.15
CA GLU A 83 20.82 -2.78 -8.99
C GLU A 83 21.15 -1.31 -9.24
N ARG A 84 20.13 -0.46 -9.39
CA ARG A 84 20.24 1.00 -9.57
C ARG A 84 20.52 1.75 -8.27
N GLY A 85 20.57 1.07 -7.12
CA GLY A 85 20.82 1.70 -5.82
C GLY A 85 19.66 2.55 -5.30
N TRP A 86 18.43 2.36 -5.78
CA TRP A 86 17.24 3.08 -5.29
C TRP A 86 16.75 2.58 -3.93
N GLY A 87 17.33 1.47 -3.45
CA GLY A 87 17.22 0.97 -2.09
C GLY A 87 17.95 -0.35 -1.91
N ASN A 88 18.20 -0.73 -0.67
CA ASN A 88 19.00 -1.93 -0.36
C ASN A 88 18.19 -3.24 -0.39
N ARG A 89 16.85 -3.16 -0.39
CA ARG A 89 15.94 -4.31 -0.43
C ARG A 89 14.57 -3.90 -0.97
N ARG A 90 13.77 -4.89 -1.35
CA ARG A 90 12.37 -4.66 -1.71
C ARG A 90 11.59 -4.02 -0.55
N SER A 91 10.68 -3.12 -0.91
CA SER A 91 9.66 -2.62 0.01
C SER A 91 8.71 -3.75 0.36
N ALA A 92 8.77 -4.19 1.61
CA ALA A 92 7.86 -5.17 2.18
C ALA A 92 7.50 -4.69 3.60
N PRO A 93 6.28 -4.99 4.07
CA PRO A 93 5.94 -4.86 5.49
C PRO A 93 7.03 -5.54 6.32
N ARG A 94 7.49 -4.84 7.35
CA ARG A 94 8.33 -5.43 8.40
C ARG A 94 7.42 -6.09 9.41
#